data_AF-A0A5C7PIX6-F1
#
_entry.id   AF-A0A5C7PIX6-F1
#
_cell.length_a   1.000
_cell.length_b   1.000
_cell.length_c   1.000
_cell.angle_alpha   90.00
_cell.angle_beta   90.00
_cell.angle_gamma   90.00
#
_symmetry.space_group_name_H-M   'P 1'
#
loop_
_entity.id
_entity.type
_entity.pdbx_description
1 polymer ?
#
loop_
_entity_poly.entity_id
_entity_poly.type
_entity_poly.pdbx_seq_one_letter_code
_entity_poly.pdbx_strand_id
1 'polypeptide(L)'
;MASVLITHHLKNSHGTYIEAVCDKTTATVNYSTLFDTVRVCVHNASNRAFRIGAGKAFKDFDAAVVGYKSGAVKAIIEAARDAITNEAK
;
A
#
# COMPACT_ATOMS: atom_id res chain seq x y z
N MET A 1 15.66 0.46 -12.28
CA MET A 1 14.35 0.95 -11.82
C MET A 1 13.48 -0.27 -11.60
N ALA A 2 13.09 -0.57 -10.37
CA ALA A 2 12.14 -1.65 -10.12
C ALA A 2 10.78 -1.19 -10.63
N SER A 3 10.18 -1.95 -11.55
CA SER A 3 8.87 -1.62 -12.13
C SER A 3 7.78 -2.09 -11.17
N VAL A 4 6.95 -1.15 -10.70
CA VAL A 4 5.78 -1.46 -9.87
C VAL A 4 4.57 -1.66 -10.78
N LEU A 5 3.90 -2.79 -10.63
CA LEU A 5 2.64 -3.09 -11.33
C LEU A 5 1.48 -3.04 -10.33
N ILE A 6 0.54 -2.12 -10.51
CA ILE A 6 -0.73 -2.10 -9.77
C ILE A 6 -1.62 -3.20 -10.35
N THR A 7 -1.97 -4.19 -9.54
CA THR A 7 -2.79 -5.34 -9.94
C THR A 7 -4.25 -5.18 -9.56
N HIS A 8 -4.55 -4.40 -8.53
CA HIS A 8 -5.90 -4.11 -8.11
C HIS A 8 -6.00 -2.68 -7.58
N HIS A 9 -7.06 -1.98 -7.96
CA HIS A 9 -7.35 -0.65 -7.46
C HIS A 9 -8.85 -0.56 -7.16
N LEU A 10 -9.18 -0.30 -5.89
CA LEU A 10 -10.54 -0.17 -5.42
C LEU A 10 -10.67 1.08 -4.57
N LYS A 11 -11.59 1.96 -4.92
CA LYS A 11 -11.93 3.15 -4.15
C LYS A 11 -13.37 3.05 -3.68
N ASN A 12 -13.60 3.40 -2.42
CA ASN A 12 -14.94 3.48 -1.85
C ASN A 12 -15.06 4.71 -0.96
N SER A 13 -16.23 4.88 -0.33
CA SER A 13 -16.52 6.00 0.58
C SER A 13 -15.61 6.08 1.81
N HIS A 14 -14.90 5.01 2.14
CA HIS A 14 -14.12 4.88 3.38
C HIS A 14 -12.60 4.86 3.14
N GLY A 15 -12.17 4.85 1.88
CA GLY A 15 -10.75 4.83 1.53
C GLY A 15 -10.45 4.29 0.14
N THR A 16 -9.16 4.22 -0.14
CA THR A 16 -8.61 3.65 -1.37
C THR A 16 -7.73 2.45 -1.03
N TYR A 17 -7.88 1.38 -1.80
CA TYR A 17 -7.18 0.11 -1.66
C TYR A 17 -6.43 -0.17 -2.95
N ILE A 18 -5.12 -0.35 -2.85
CA ILE A 18 -4.24 -0.61 -3.97
C ILE A 18 -3.46 -1.87 -3.67
N GLU A 19 -3.58 -2.88 -4.52
CA GLU A 19 -2.68 -4.02 -4.53
C GLU A 19 -1.67 -3.81 -5.65
N ALA A 20 -0.38 -3.99 -5.32
CA ALA A 20 0.68 -3.85 -6.29
C ALA A 20 1.79 -4.88 -6.07
N VAL A 21 2.53 -5.14 -7.14
CA VAL A 21 3.66 -6.06 -7.20
C VAL A 21 4.91 -5.29 -7.61
N CYS A 22 6.01 -5.53 -6.92
CA CYS A 22 7.33 -5.05 -7.27
C CYS A 22 8.34 -6.19 -7.04
N ASP A 23 9.05 -6.58 -8.08
CA ASP A 23 9.87 -7.80 -8.13
C ASP A 23 9.07 -9.06 -7.71
N LYS A 24 9.45 -9.70 -6.60
CA LYS A 24 8.76 -10.85 -5.99
C LYS A 24 7.87 -10.47 -4.81
N THR A 25 7.75 -9.17 -4.53
CA THR A 25 7.00 -8.66 -3.38
C THR A 25 5.64 -8.18 -3.84
N THR A 26 4.59 -8.63 -3.17
CA THR A 26 3.23 -8.12 -3.36
C THR A 26 2.79 -7.47 -2.07
N ALA A 27 2.11 -6.33 -2.14
CA ALA A 27 1.54 -5.68 -0.98
C ALA A 27 0.23 -4.98 -1.32
N THR A 28 -0.65 -4.95 -0.33
CA THR A 28 -1.85 -4.12 -0.32
C THR A 28 -1.56 -2.86 0.50
N VAL A 29 -1.78 -1.70 -0.10
CA VAL A 29 -1.76 -0.40 0.54
C VAL A 29 -3.20 0.11 0.62
N ASN A 30 -3.66 0.39 1.83
CA ASN A 30 -4.96 1.01 2.07
C ASN A 30 -4.74 2.40 2.65
N TYR A 31 -5.36 3.41 2.06
CA TYR A 31 -5.52 4.72 2.67
C TYR A 31 -6.96 4.84 3.17
N SER A 32 -7.14 5.05 4.47
CA SER A 32 -8.47 5.24 5.06
C SER A 32 -8.75 6.72 5.24
N THR A 33 -9.83 7.21 4.63
CA THR A 33 -10.30 8.59 4.77
C THR A 33 -10.95 8.86 6.14
N LEU A 34 -11.46 7.81 6.78
CA LEU A 34 -12.12 7.91 8.10
C LEU A 34 -11.14 8.16 9.23
N PHE A 35 -9.98 7.51 9.18
CA PHE A 35 -8.96 7.60 10.24
C PHE A 35 -7.74 8.40 9.80
N ASP A 36 -7.71 8.87 8.56
CA ASP A 36 -6.56 9.52 7.91
C ASP A 36 -5.26 8.75 8.17
N THR A 37 -5.28 7.45 7.84
CA THR A 37 -4.14 6.54 8.08
C THR A 37 -3.86 5.69 6.86
N VAL A 38 -2.59 5.29 6.73
CA VAL A 38 -2.12 4.35 5.71
C VAL A 38 -1.87 3.01 6.36
N ARG A 39 -2.46 1.94 5.82
CA ARG A 39 -2.17 0.57 6.19
C ARG A 39 -1.44 -0.15 5.07
N VAL A 40 -0.34 -0.79 5.40
CA VAL A 40 0.45 -1.59 4.45
C VAL A 40 0.45 -3.04 4.89
N CYS A 41 -0.07 -3.91 4.04
CA CYS A 41 -0.06 -5.35 4.22
C CYS A 41 0.83 -6.00 3.15
N VAL A 42 2.04 -6.41 3.55
CA VAL A 42 2.95 -7.15 2.67
C VAL A 42 2.51 -8.61 2.64
N HIS A 43 2.26 -9.16 1.46
CA HIS A 43 1.79 -10.52 1.24
C HIS A 43 2.97 -11.51 1.35
N ASN A 44 3.33 -11.86 2.58
CA ASN A 44 4.26 -12.94 2.89
C ASN A 44 3.50 -14.15 3.46
N ALA A 45 4.20 -15.26 3.73
CA ALA A 45 3.59 -16.47 4.28
C ALA A 45 2.76 -16.20 5.55
N SER A 46 3.22 -15.31 6.43
CA SER A 46 2.53 -14.93 7.67
C SER A 46 1.25 -14.11 7.44
N ASN A 47 1.19 -13.32 6.37
CA ASN A 47 0.08 -12.41 6.10
C ASN A 47 -0.87 -12.91 4.99
N ARG A 48 -0.54 -14.04 4.35
CA ARG A 48 -1.30 -14.62 3.22
C ARG A 48 -2.76 -14.95 3.57
N ALA A 49 -3.03 -15.27 4.84
CA ALA A 49 -4.37 -15.55 5.34
C ALA A 49 -5.17 -14.28 5.66
N PHE A 50 -4.51 -13.16 5.94
CA PHE A 50 -5.16 -12.01 6.60
C PHE A 50 -5.49 -10.83 5.69
N ARG A 51 -5.02 -10.80 4.42
CA ARG A 51 -5.23 -9.84 3.31
C ARG A 51 -5.33 -8.33 3.64
N ILE A 52 -6.08 -7.90 4.66
CA ILE A 52 -6.32 -6.51 5.06
C ILE A 52 -6.24 -6.31 6.60
N GLY A 53 -6.37 -7.38 7.41
CA GLY A 53 -6.49 -7.27 8.88
C GLY A 53 -5.17 -7.21 9.68
N ALA A 54 -4.05 -7.63 9.10
CA ALA A 54 -2.76 -7.76 9.80
C ALA A 54 -1.65 -6.84 9.24
N GLY A 55 -2.01 -5.84 8.44
CA GLY A 55 -1.07 -4.83 7.95
C GLY A 55 -0.59 -3.90 9.07
N LYS A 56 0.58 -3.27 8.87
CA LYS A 56 1.03 -2.20 9.77
C LYS A 56 0.28 -0.91 9.42
N ALA A 57 -0.25 -0.24 10.43
CA ALA A 57 -0.85 1.08 10.30
C ALA A 57 0.20 2.17 10.55
N PHE A 58 0.15 3.21 9.74
CA PHE A 58 1.01 4.37 9.78
C PHE A 58 0.14 5.62 9.70
N LYS A 59 0.65 6.73 10.23
CA LYS A 59 -0.02 8.03 10.16
C LYS A 59 -0.18 8.49 8.71
N ASP A 60 0.86 8.35 7.90
CA ASP A 60 0.91 8.83 6.52
C ASP A 60 1.82 7.94 5.66
N PHE A 61 1.88 8.25 4.35
CA PHE A 61 2.71 7.52 3.40
C PHE A 61 4.20 7.67 3.70
N ASP A 62 4.66 8.84 4.16
CA ASP A 62 6.07 9.09 4.45
C ASP A 62 6.55 8.23 5.64
N ALA A 63 5.74 8.16 6.70
CA ALA A 63 5.97 7.27 7.84
C ALA A 63 5.96 5.79 7.42
N ALA A 64 5.08 5.41 6.49
CA ALA A 64 5.07 4.05 5.95
C ALA A 64 6.36 3.74 5.18
N VAL A 65 6.84 4.64 4.31
CA VAL A 65 8.10 4.46 3.56
C VAL A 65 9.30 4.31 4.51
N VAL A 66 9.38 5.13 5.56
CA VAL A 66 10.45 5.04 6.57
C VAL A 66 10.34 3.73 7.38
N GLY A 67 9.12 3.26 7.63
CA GLY A 67 8.84 2.07 8.44
C GLY A 67 9.26 0.73 7.81
N TYR A 68 9.54 0.70 6.50
CA TYR A 68 10.00 -0.50 5.80
C TYR A 68 11.47 -0.43 5.40
N LYS A 69 12.18 -1.56 5.49
CA LYS A 69 13.57 -1.68 5.01
C LYS A 69 13.66 -2.04 3.53
N SER A 70 12.68 -2.81 3.01
CA SER A 70 12.70 -3.32 1.64
C SER A 70 12.41 -2.22 0.62
N GLY A 71 13.32 -2.01 -0.34
CA GLY A 71 13.13 -1.07 -1.44
C GLY A 71 11.89 -1.36 -2.30
N ALA A 72 11.56 -2.64 -2.51
CA ALA A 72 10.36 -3.04 -3.26
C ALA A 72 9.06 -2.60 -2.57
N VAL A 73 9.00 -2.72 -1.23
CA VAL A 73 7.83 -2.28 -0.46
C VAL A 73 7.71 -0.76 -0.48
N LYS A 74 8.83 -0.04 -0.37
CA LYS A 74 8.85 1.43 -0.49
C LYS A 74 8.32 1.89 -1.85
N ALA A 75 8.80 1.27 -2.93
CA ALA A 75 8.35 1.57 -4.29
C ALA A 75 6.83 1.32 -4.46
N ILE A 76 6.29 0.26 -3.86
CA ILE A 76 4.84 -0.01 -3.86
C ILE A 76 4.07 1.10 -3.12
N ILE A 77 4.55 1.54 -1.95
CA ILE A 77 3.91 2.60 -1.16
C ILE A 77 3.91 3.93 -1.93
N GLU A 78 5.03 4.27 -2.58
CA GLU A 78 5.17 5.47 -3.40
C GLU A 78 4.24 5.43 -4.62
N ALA A 79 4.20 4.30 -5.34
CA ALA A 79 3.29 4.12 -6.47
C ALA A 79 1.81 4.21 -6.05
N ALA A 80 1.47 3.68 -4.86
CA ALA A 80 0.12 3.81 -4.31
C ALA A 80 -0.23 5.26 -3.96
N ARG A 81 0.69 6.02 -3.37
CA ARG A 81 0.53 7.46 -3.11
C ARG A 81 0.26 8.24 -4.40
N ASP A 82 1.05 7.99 -5.44
CA ASP A 82 0.91 8.67 -6.72
C ASP A 82 -0.43 8.34 -7.39
N ALA A 83 -0.84 7.06 -7.37
CA ALA A 83 -2.13 6.63 -7.90
C ALA A 83 -3.31 7.30 -7.17
N ILE A 84 -3.23 7.44 -5.84
CA ILE A 84 -4.27 8.11 -5.04
C ILE A 84 -4.30 9.62 -5.31
N THR A 85 -3.13 10.25 -5.43
CA THR A 85 -3.01 11.71 -5.61
C THR A 85 -3.39 12.14 -7.03
N ASN A 86 -3.05 11.35 -8.04
CA ASN A 86 -3.37 11.67 -9.44
C ASN A 86 -4.85 11.55 -9.77
N GLU A 87 -5.65 10.83 -8.98
CA GLU A 87 -7.12 10.84 -9.10
C GLU A 87 -7.79 12.06 -8.44
N ALA A 88 -7.05 12.84 -7.65
CA ALA A 88 -7.58 14.05 -7.00
C ALA A 88 -7.45 15.31 -7.89
N LYS A 89 -6.89 15.17 -9.10
CA LYS A 89 -6.83 16.20 -10.15
C LYS A 89 -7.81 15.87 -11.26
#